data_AF-A0A968HLI3-F1
#
_entry.id   AF-A0A968HLI3-F1
#
_cell.length_a   1.000
_cell.length_b   1.000
_cell.length_c   1.000
_cell.angle_alpha   90.00
_cell.angle_beta   90.00
_cell.angle_gamma   90.00
#
_symmetry.space_group_name_H-M   'P 1'
#
loop_
_entity.id
_entity.type
_entity.pdbx_description
1 polymer ?
#
loop_
_entity_poly.entity_id
_entity_poly.type
_entity_poly.pdbx_seq_one_letter_code
_entity_poly.pdbx_strand_id
1 'polypeptide(L)'
;MNTRRLPLFSIMVLTVACGTSDPAPVDDDSTETLAEESDTMSPMDGTSDSGNTTSTTTEGEPDCLSHLDCEGDRPLCEAGECVPCMLAITENCAVHKPTTPICNPATGMCAECTSTDTSACPSHLPVCAAETCVPCIEHAQCPDSACNLVTGACMPTDKVWWVDAMVEESGDGSEAAPVKTIAEILAQVPSNGEATFYLGSDYSQVESLEINGGRTIAILGKSYYATLDGFEGPALRMWDDAAVYAADLRLRSDGNDAIDCQGCTFIAQRAGSVETSVMPWPCCTGWCGSTARA
;
A
#
# COMPACT_ATOMS: atom_id res chain seq x y z
N MET A 1 -16.54 18.41 -20.15
CA MET A 1 -16.17 17.47 -19.07
C MET A 1 -15.57 16.24 -19.72
N ASN A 2 -14.24 16.12 -19.67
CA ASN A 2 -13.49 15.07 -20.37
C ASN A 2 -13.32 13.91 -19.38
N THR A 3 -14.10 12.84 -19.52
CA THR A 3 -14.01 11.63 -18.70
C THR A 3 -12.73 10.88 -19.04
N ARG A 4 -11.65 11.19 -18.30
CA ARG A 4 -10.44 10.36 -18.31
C ARG A 4 -10.81 8.99 -17.75
N ARG A 5 -10.83 7.97 -18.60
CA ARG A 5 -10.90 6.57 -18.17
C ARG A 5 -9.59 6.24 -17.45
N LEU A 6 -9.66 5.99 -16.16
CA LEU A 6 -8.55 5.39 -15.41
C LEU A 6 -8.29 4.00 -15.99
N PRO A 7 -7.04 3.65 -16.36
CA PRO A 7 -6.72 2.27 -16.71
C PRO A 7 -7.01 1.39 -15.49
N LEU A 8 -7.74 0.28 -15.70
CA LEU A 8 -7.85 -0.77 -14.69
C LEU A 8 -6.47 -1.40 -14.50
N PHE A 9 -5.74 -0.97 -13.46
CA PHE A 9 -4.58 -1.69 -12.97
C PHE A 9 -5.08 -2.90 -12.17
N SER A 10 -4.92 -4.09 -12.73
CA SER A 10 -5.22 -5.33 -12.03
C SER A 10 -4.08 -5.64 -11.08
N ILE A 11 -4.27 -5.38 -9.79
CA ILE A 11 -3.34 -5.76 -8.73
C ILE A 11 -3.53 -7.24 -8.46
N MET A 12 -2.55 -8.05 -8.82
CA MET A 12 -2.55 -9.49 -8.56
C MET A 12 -1.70 -9.74 -7.32
N VAL A 13 -2.35 -9.89 -6.17
CA VAL A 13 -1.68 -10.34 -4.95
C VAL A 13 -1.52 -11.85 -5.06
N LEU A 14 -0.30 -12.31 -5.30
CA LEU A 14 0.01 -13.73 -5.33
C LEU A 14 0.72 -14.12 -4.03
N THR A 15 -0.03 -14.63 -3.06
CA THR A 15 0.54 -15.31 -1.89
C THR A 15 0.93 -16.72 -2.30
N VAL A 16 2.22 -16.93 -2.56
CA VAL A 16 2.79 -18.27 -2.76
C VAL A 16 3.08 -18.88 -1.40
N ALA A 17 2.17 -19.71 -0.90
CA ALA A 17 2.49 -20.60 0.21
C ALA A 17 3.32 -21.77 -0.36
N CYS A 18 4.64 -21.76 -0.16
CA CYS A 18 5.47 -22.94 -0.43
C CYS A 18 4.99 -24.08 0.48
N GLY A 19 4.38 -25.10 -0.13
CA GLY A 19 3.87 -26.26 0.59
C GLY A 19 4.96 -26.93 1.41
N THR A 20 4.70 -27.09 2.70
CA THR A 20 5.48 -28.00 3.54
C THR A 20 5.31 -29.42 3.00
N SER A 21 6.42 -30.10 2.78
CA SER A 21 6.46 -31.52 2.44
C SER A 21 5.62 -32.35 3.42
N ASP A 22 4.71 -33.16 2.86
CA ASP A 22 3.82 -34.16 3.45
C ASP A 22 3.86 -34.33 4.99
N PRO A 23 2.80 -33.92 5.74
CA PRO A 23 2.58 -34.45 7.07
C PRO A 23 2.19 -35.93 6.96
N ALA A 24 2.84 -36.79 7.75
CA ALA A 24 2.46 -38.19 7.93
C ALA A 24 0.96 -38.32 8.28
N PRO A 25 0.29 -39.42 7.90
CA PRO A 25 -1.11 -39.64 8.25
C PRO A 25 -1.25 -39.71 9.76
N VAL A 26 -1.90 -38.71 10.35
CA VAL A 26 -2.32 -38.74 11.76
C VAL A 26 -3.78 -39.16 11.79
N ASP A 27 -4.00 -40.28 12.48
CA ASP A 27 -5.29 -40.92 12.66
C ASP A 27 -6.33 -39.99 13.30
N ASP A 28 -7.53 -40.13 12.73
CA ASP A 28 -8.82 -39.60 13.15
C ASP A 28 -9.15 -40.07 14.58
N ASP A 29 -9.30 -39.14 15.53
CA ASP A 29 -10.01 -39.42 16.79
C ASP A 29 -11.05 -38.32 17.04
N SER A 30 -12.28 -38.80 17.14
CA SER A 30 -13.52 -38.05 17.18
C SER A 30 -13.76 -37.46 18.56
N THR A 31 -14.23 -36.21 18.67
CA THR A 31 -15.21 -35.88 19.71
C THR A 31 -16.06 -34.67 19.34
N GLU A 32 -17.37 -34.89 19.43
CA GLU A 32 -18.47 -33.92 19.45
C GLU A 32 -18.18 -32.78 20.46
N THR A 33 -18.80 -31.59 20.46
CA THR A 33 -20.22 -31.40 20.78
C THR A 33 -20.55 -29.90 20.83
N LEU A 34 -21.82 -29.62 20.52
CA LEU A 34 -22.69 -28.53 21.01
C LEU A 34 -22.74 -27.18 20.27
N ALA A 35 -23.91 -27.03 19.64
CA ALA A 35 -24.52 -25.82 19.14
C ALA A 35 -24.71 -24.77 20.26
N GLU A 36 -24.53 -23.50 19.90
CA GLU A 36 -25.24 -22.40 20.56
C GLU A 36 -25.81 -21.42 19.53
N GLU A 37 -27.12 -21.31 19.67
CA GLU A 37 -28.15 -20.32 19.34
C GLU A 37 -27.90 -19.19 18.33
N SER A 38 -28.78 -19.21 17.34
CA SER A 38 -29.02 -18.18 16.33
C SER A 38 -30.02 -17.15 16.87
N ASP A 39 -29.54 -16.00 17.33
CA ASP A 39 -30.42 -14.87 17.64
C ASP A 39 -30.86 -14.16 16.36
N THR A 40 -32.15 -14.29 16.10
CA THR A 40 -32.87 -13.74 14.95
C THR A 40 -33.29 -12.31 15.29
N MET A 41 -32.62 -11.30 14.73
CA MET A 41 -33.06 -9.92 14.87
C MET A 41 -34.18 -9.60 13.86
N SER A 42 -35.35 -9.26 14.40
CA SER A 42 -36.56 -8.87 13.65
C SER A 42 -36.36 -7.58 12.85
N PRO A 43 -37.02 -7.44 11.68
CA PRO A 43 -37.07 -6.19 10.94
C PRO A 43 -37.98 -5.18 11.66
N MET A 44 -37.44 -4.02 12.02
CA MET A 44 -38.24 -2.86 12.44
C MET A 44 -38.65 -2.07 11.20
N ASP A 45 -39.92 -2.20 10.81
CA ASP A 45 -40.61 -1.31 9.86
C ASP A 45 -40.82 0.07 10.52
N GLY A 46 -39.85 0.96 10.35
CA GLY A 46 -39.96 2.37 10.70
C GLY A 46 -40.58 3.15 9.54
N THR A 47 -41.90 3.33 9.56
CA THR A 47 -42.60 4.27 8.68
C THR A 47 -42.25 5.70 9.12
N SER A 48 -41.32 6.34 8.41
CA SER A 48 -41.03 7.76 8.57
C SER A 48 -41.94 8.58 7.66
N ASP A 49 -42.89 9.22 8.32
CA ASP A 49 -43.84 10.18 7.80
C ASP A 49 -43.09 11.36 7.14
N SER A 50 -43.39 11.63 5.87
CA SER A 50 -42.85 12.77 5.11
C SER A 50 -43.55 14.05 5.56
N GLY A 51 -43.15 14.55 6.72
CA GLY A 51 -43.48 15.90 7.18
C GLY A 51 -42.65 16.92 6.41
N ASN A 52 -43.13 17.35 5.25
CA ASN A 52 -42.64 18.54 4.55
C ASN A 52 -43.02 19.79 5.37
N THR A 53 -42.27 20.08 6.44
CA THR A 53 -42.37 21.34 7.18
C THR A 53 -41.79 22.45 6.32
N THR A 54 -42.69 23.19 5.67
CA THR A 54 -42.39 24.48 5.08
C THR A 54 -42.02 25.43 6.22
N SER A 55 -40.72 25.62 6.46
CA SER A 55 -40.20 26.60 7.42
C SER A 55 -40.58 28.00 6.97
N THR A 56 -41.64 28.52 7.57
CA THR A 56 -42.00 29.93 7.55
C THR A 56 -40.94 30.70 8.34
N THR A 57 -40.13 31.47 7.63
CA THR A 57 -39.13 32.42 8.14
C THR A 57 -39.77 33.37 9.16
N THR A 58 -39.62 33.05 10.44
CA THR A 58 -39.84 33.98 11.54
C THR A 58 -38.49 34.61 11.83
N GLU A 59 -38.40 35.93 11.78
CA GLU A 59 -37.16 36.68 12.00
C GLU A 59 -36.56 36.34 13.38
N GLY A 60 -35.41 35.66 13.41
CA GLY A 60 -34.48 35.73 14.55
C GLY A 60 -33.98 34.43 15.20
N GLU A 61 -34.32 33.23 14.71
CA GLU A 61 -33.74 31.98 15.26
C GLU A 61 -32.47 31.59 14.50
N PRO A 62 -31.33 31.30 15.19
CA PRO A 62 -30.11 30.86 14.52
C PRO A 62 -30.31 29.51 13.82
N ASP A 63 -29.69 29.33 12.66
CA ASP A 63 -29.71 28.08 11.88
C ASP A 63 -29.06 26.91 12.64
N CYS A 64 -28.16 27.20 13.58
CA CYS A 64 -27.48 26.20 14.41
C CYS A 64 -27.15 26.73 15.81
N LEU A 65 -27.10 25.82 16.79
CA LEU A 65 -26.60 26.09 18.14
C LEU A 65 -25.24 25.41 18.37
N SER A 66 -24.89 24.43 17.54
CA SER A 66 -23.65 23.66 17.59
C SER A 66 -23.29 23.12 16.20
N HIS A 67 -22.04 22.68 16.03
CA HIS A 67 -21.59 22.04 14.79
C HIS A 67 -22.25 20.67 14.51
N LEU A 68 -22.99 20.11 15.48
CA LEU A 68 -23.77 18.88 15.27
C LEU A 68 -25.08 19.17 14.53
N ASP A 69 -25.56 20.42 14.56
CA ASP A 69 -26.77 20.85 13.84
C ASP A 69 -26.50 21.10 12.35
N CYS A 70 -25.21 21.15 11.98
CA CYS A 70 -24.73 21.48 10.65
C CYS A 70 -24.28 20.22 9.89
N GLU A 71 -24.87 20.00 8.71
CA GLU A 71 -24.62 18.84 7.83
C GLU A 71 -24.33 19.27 6.38
N GLY A 72 -23.87 18.33 5.57
CA GLY A 72 -23.62 18.56 4.14
C GLY A 72 -22.46 19.52 3.86
N ASP A 73 -22.67 20.44 2.92
CA ASP A 73 -21.67 21.40 2.43
C ASP A 73 -21.33 22.53 3.42
N ARG A 74 -22.02 22.57 4.57
CA ARG A 74 -21.84 23.59 5.61
C ARG A 74 -21.68 22.94 6.98
N PRO A 75 -20.54 22.31 7.28
CA PRO A 75 -20.40 21.45 8.45
C PRO A 75 -20.13 22.20 9.77
N LEU A 76 -19.92 23.53 9.74
CA LEU A 76 -19.52 24.31 10.91
C LEU A 76 -20.58 25.35 11.26
N CYS A 77 -20.90 25.47 12.55
CA CYS A 77 -21.77 26.52 13.07
C CYS A 77 -20.94 27.73 13.49
N GLU A 78 -21.07 28.86 12.79
CA GLU A 78 -20.40 30.12 13.13
C GLU A 78 -21.43 31.22 13.34
N ALA A 79 -21.41 31.85 14.52
CA ALA A 79 -22.36 32.90 14.90
C ALA A 79 -23.85 32.53 14.70
N GLY A 80 -24.17 31.24 14.80
CA GLY A 80 -25.53 30.72 14.61
C GLY A 80 -25.91 30.43 13.15
N GLU A 81 -24.97 30.49 12.21
CA GLU A 81 -25.17 30.10 10.80
C GLU A 81 -24.30 28.89 10.45
N CYS A 82 -24.86 27.92 9.72
CA CYS A 82 -24.05 26.83 9.17
C CYS A 82 -23.26 27.35 7.96
N VAL A 83 -21.93 27.31 8.06
CA VAL A 83 -20.99 27.79 7.05
C VAL A 83 -20.11 26.65 6.51
N PRO A 84 -19.67 26.72 5.24
CA PRO A 84 -18.64 25.82 4.73
C PRO A 84 -17.33 26.05 5.48
N CYS A 85 -16.53 25.00 5.65
CA CYS A 85 -15.33 25.06 6.50
C CYS A 85 -14.29 26.10 6.05
N MET A 86 -14.29 26.46 4.76
CA MET A 86 -13.39 27.46 4.19
C MET A 86 -13.78 28.91 4.50
N LEU A 87 -15.04 29.15 4.91
CA LEU A 87 -15.53 30.47 5.28
C LEU A 87 -15.54 30.70 6.78
N ALA A 88 -15.37 29.65 7.58
CA ALA A 88 -15.28 29.75 9.02
C ALA A 88 -14.03 30.52 9.46
N ILE A 89 -14.19 31.51 10.35
CA ILE A 89 -13.10 32.36 10.84
C ILE A 89 -12.60 31.85 12.19
N THR A 90 -13.50 31.56 13.13
CA THR A 90 -13.14 31.09 14.48
C THR A 90 -13.19 29.58 14.62
N GLU A 91 -13.97 28.92 13.77
CA GLU A 91 -14.25 27.49 13.85
C GLU A 91 -13.41 26.73 12.82
N ASN A 92 -12.98 25.51 13.14
CA ASN A 92 -12.26 24.67 12.18
C ASN A 92 -12.61 23.18 12.34
N CYS A 93 -12.43 22.41 11.26
CA CYS A 93 -12.73 20.99 11.24
C CYS A 93 -11.93 20.20 12.29
N ALA A 94 -10.65 20.51 12.50
CA ALA A 94 -9.78 19.78 13.41
C ALA A 94 -10.27 19.79 14.87
N VAL A 95 -10.86 20.89 15.33
CA VAL A 95 -11.37 21.02 16.71
C VAL A 95 -12.76 20.37 16.86
N HIS A 96 -13.66 20.60 15.91
CA HIS A 96 -15.08 20.24 16.07
C HIS A 96 -15.50 18.93 15.40
N LYS A 97 -14.69 18.44 14.47
CA LYS A 97 -14.91 17.20 13.72
C LYS A 97 -13.61 16.37 13.73
N PRO A 98 -13.21 15.79 14.89
CA PRO A 98 -11.90 15.15 15.06
C PRO A 98 -11.67 13.94 14.13
N THR A 99 -12.74 13.31 13.63
CA THR A 99 -12.65 12.24 12.63
C THR A 99 -12.43 12.75 11.21
N THR A 100 -12.75 14.01 10.93
CA THR A 100 -12.60 14.66 9.62
C THR A 100 -11.92 16.02 9.78
N PRO A 101 -10.66 16.05 10.26
CA PRO A 101 -10.03 17.28 10.72
C PRO A 101 -9.62 18.25 9.59
N ILE A 102 -9.62 17.80 8.32
CA ILE A 102 -9.14 18.58 7.18
C ILE A 102 -10.33 19.28 6.50
N CYS A 103 -10.21 20.58 6.25
CA CYS A 103 -11.18 21.29 5.43
C CYS A 103 -10.88 21.08 3.94
N ASN A 104 -11.79 20.48 3.17
CA ASN A 104 -11.65 20.37 1.73
C ASN A 104 -12.12 21.68 1.05
N PRO A 105 -11.22 22.48 0.45
CA PRO A 105 -11.59 23.74 -0.16
C PRO A 105 -12.44 23.61 -1.43
N ALA A 106 -12.47 22.42 -2.05
CA ALA A 106 -13.26 22.17 -3.26
C ALA A 106 -14.74 21.92 -2.94
N THR A 107 -15.05 21.28 -1.82
CA THR A 107 -16.41 20.92 -1.40
C THR A 107 -16.94 21.80 -0.27
N GLY A 108 -16.07 22.50 0.47
CA GLY A 108 -16.44 23.23 1.68
C GLY A 108 -16.72 22.32 2.88
N MET A 109 -16.46 21.01 2.74
CA MET A 109 -16.75 19.99 3.75
C MET A 109 -15.51 19.65 4.58
N CYS A 110 -15.75 19.16 5.80
CA CYS A 110 -14.72 18.51 6.61
C CYS A 110 -14.51 17.08 6.10
N ALA A 111 -13.26 16.69 5.86
CA ALA A 111 -12.82 15.42 5.31
C ALA A 111 -11.74 14.78 6.21
N GLU A 112 -11.55 13.46 6.12
CA GLU A 112 -10.44 12.79 6.80
C GLU A 112 -9.11 13.25 6.22
N CYS A 113 -9.09 13.45 4.91
CA CYS A 113 -7.92 13.85 4.14
C CYS A 113 -8.36 14.55 2.85
N THR A 114 -7.38 15.14 2.16
CA THR A 114 -7.55 15.59 0.77
C THR A 114 -6.42 15.04 -0.10
N SER A 115 -6.56 15.12 -1.42
CA SER A 115 -5.50 14.70 -2.35
C SER A 115 -4.18 15.45 -2.17
N THR A 116 -4.20 16.59 -1.48
CA THR A 116 -3.03 17.42 -1.19
C THR A 116 -2.61 17.40 0.29
N ASP A 117 -3.44 16.83 1.16
CA ASP A 117 -3.21 16.79 2.60
C ASP A 117 -3.64 15.44 3.16
N THR A 118 -2.67 14.56 3.33
CA THR A 118 -2.80 13.24 3.97
C THR A 118 -2.25 13.26 5.40
N SER A 119 -1.96 14.44 5.97
CA SER A 119 -1.31 14.55 7.29
C SER A 119 -2.16 14.01 8.44
N ALA A 120 -3.49 13.99 8.25
CA ALA A 120 -4.44 13.41 9.20
C ALA A 120 -4.64 11.90 9.02
N CYS A 121 -4.14 11.30 7.94
CA CYS A 121 -4.25 9.87 7.75
C CYS A 121 -3.34 9.10 8.71
N PRO A 122 -3.84 8.03 9.34
CA PRO A 122 -2.99 7.19 10.17
C PRO A 122 -1.96 6.45 9.30
N SER A 123 -0.83 6.06 9.88
CA SER A 123 0.29 5.46 9.14
C SER A 123 -0.04 4.19 8.35
N HIS A 124 -1.07 3.45 8.77
CA HIS A 124 -1.54 2.23 8.08
C HIS A 124 -2.59 2.49 6.98
N LEU A 125 -3.02 3.75 6.80
CA LEU A 125 -3.95 4.18 5.75
C LEU A 125 -3.40 5.45 5.05
N PRO A 126 -2.19 5.41 4.49
CA PRO A 126 -1.45 6.62 4.12
C PRO A 126 -2.03 7.38 2.91
N VAL A 127 -2.97 6.78 2.17
CA VAL A 127 -3.48 7.32 0.91
C VAL A 127 -4.83 7.98 1.13
N CYS A 128 -5.03 9.15 0.54
CA CYS A 128 -6.35 9.75 0.48
C CYS A 128 -7.11 9.33 -0.78
N ALA A 129 -8.21 8.61 -0.64
CA ALA A 129 -9.11 8.26 -1.74
C ALA A 129 -10.54 8.62 -1.39
N ALA A 130 -11.18 9.43 -2.24
CA ALA A 130 -12.55 9.91 -2.03
C ALA A 130 -12.75 10.52 -0.62
N GLU A 131 -11.81 11.37 -0.17
CA GLU A 131 -11.86 12.07 1.12
C GLU A 131 -11.75 11.16 2.36
N THR A 132 -11.42 9.88 2.16
CA THR A 132 -11.20 8.87 3.20
C THR A 132 -9.78 8.34 3.14
N CYS A 133 -9.18 8.07 4.30
CA CYS A 133 -7.88 7.43 4.38
C CYS A 133 -8.00 5.93 4.05
N VAL A 134 -7.21 5.45 3.10
CA VAL A 134 -7.23 4.06 2.61
C VAL A 134 -5.80 3.48 2.60
N PRO A 135 -5.65 2.14 2.66
CA PRO A 135 -4.33 1.53 2.53
C PRO A 135 -3.73 1.82 1.16
N CYS A 136 -2.40 1.91 1.09
CA CYS A 136 -1.71 1.89 -0.18
C CYS A 136 -1.82 0.50 -0.82
N ILE A 137 -1.88 0.48 -2.14
CA ILE A 137 -1.98 -0.72 -2.98
C ILE A 137 -0.92 -0.72 -4.10
N GLU A 138 -0.22 0.39 -4.30
CA GLU A 138 0.89 0.52 -5.23
C GLU A 138 2.00 1.40 -4.65
N HIS A 139 3.25 1.13 -5.04
CA HIS A 139 4.39 1.89 -4.51
C HIS A 139 4.33 3.39 -4.86
N ALA A 140 3.72 3.75 -6.00
CA ALA A 140 3.57 5.14 -6.42
C ALA A 140 2.71 6.01 -5.48
N GLN A 141 1.90 5.39 -4.62
CA GLN A 141 1.12 6.09 -3.61
C GLN A 141 1.94 6.49 -2.36
N CYS A 142 3.18 6.01 -2.25
CA CYS A 142 4.13 6.33 -1.19
C CYS A 142 5.32 7.08 -1.78
N PRO A 143 5.22 8.38 -2.13
CA PRO A 143 6.24 9.09 -2.91
C PRO A 143 7.61 9.17 -2.23
N ASP A 144 7.63 9.16 -0.89
CA ASP A 144 8.85 9.24 -0.10
C ASP A 144 9.43 7.85 0.24
N SER A 145 8.74 6.76 -0.09
CA SER A 145 9.17 5.38 0.21
C SER A 145 8.50 4.37 -0.73
N ALA A 146 8.02 3.24 -0.22
CA ALA A 146 7.30 2.23 -0.97
C ALA A 146 6.11 1.73 -0.17
N CYS A 147 5.07 1.26 -0.86
CA CYS A 147 3.96 0.59 -0.20
C CYS A 147 4.38 -0.81 0.31
N ASN A 148 4.12 -1.09 1.59
CA ASN A 148 4.10 -2.46 2.11
C ASN A 148 2.77 -3.10 1.69
N LEU A 149 2.81 -3.87 0.59
CA LEU A 149 1.61 -4.39 -0.09
C LEU A 149 0.80 -5.38 0.75
N VAL A 150 1.36 -5.89 1.85
CA VAL A 150 0.66 -6.77 2.78
C VAL A 150 -0.09 -5.97 3.85
N THR A 151 0.54 -4.94 4.41
CA THR A 151 -0.05 -4.15 5.50
C THR A 151 -0.87 -2.96 5.01
N GLY A 152 -0.62 -2.48 3.78
CA GLY A 152 -1.21 -1.27 3.25
C GLY A 152 -0.59 0.03 3.77
N ALA A 153 0.50 -0.05 4.52
CA ALA A 153 1.24 1.10 5.04
C ALA A 153 2.38 1.53 4.10
N CYS A 154 2.77 2.80 4.13
CA CYS A 154 4.04 3.21 3.51
C CYS A 154 5.20 2.81 4.41
N MET A 155 6.28 2.31 3.79
CA MET A 155 7.53 1.95 4.47
C MET A 155 8.20 3.18 5.11
N PRO A 156 9.08 3.00 6.11
CA PRO A 156 9.76 4.09 6.79
C PRO A 156 10.59 4.98 5.85
N THR A 157 10.42 6.30 5.95
CA THR A 157 11.12 7.29 5.09
C THR A 157 12.56 7.55 5.52
N ASP A 158 12.96 7.14 6.73
CA ASP A 158 14.34 7.17 7.22
C ASP A 158 15.16 5.92 6.81
N LYS A 159 14.53 5.00 6.06
CA LYS A 159 15.10 3.73 5.56
C LYS A 159 14.95 3.63 4.05
N VAL A 160 15.30 4.71 3.37
CA VAL A 160 15.24 4.84 1.91
C VAL A 160 16.64 5.07 1.38
N TRP A 161 17.07 4.23 0.44
CA TRP A 161 18.40 4.32 -0.14
C TRP A 161 18.34 4.23 -1.66
N TRP A 162 19.22 4.99 -2.30
CA TRP A 162 19.45 4.96 -3.74
C TRP A 162 20.72 4.16 -4.03
N VAL A 163 20.62 3.27 -5.02
CA VAL A 163 21.69 2.37 -5.44
C VAL A 163 21.96 2.56 -6.91
N ASP A 164 23.21 2.82 -7.26
CA ASP A 164 23.66 2.97 -8.64
C ASP A 164 25.03 2.31 -8.82
N ALA A 165 25.10 1.28 -9.67
CA ALA A 165 26.35 0.57 -9.92
C ALA A 165 27.38 1.40 -10.70
N MET A 166 26.95 2.51 -11.32
CA MET A 166 27.78 3.36 -12.18
C MET A 166 28.53 4.44 -11.40
N VAL A 167 28.26 4.66 -10.11
CA VAL A 167 29.07 5.59 -9.32
C VAL A 167 30.47 5.05 -9.07
N GLU A 168 31.46 5.95 -9.13
CA GLU A 168 32.86 5.58 -8.92
C GLU A 168 33.08 5.11 -7.47
N GLU A 169 32.56 5.88 -6.52
CA GLU A 169 32.65 5.65 -5.07
C GLU A 169 31.24 5.64 -4.45
N SER A 170 31.02 4.81 -3.44
CA SER A 170 29.76 4.77 -2.71
C SER A 170 29.54 6.07 -1.93
N GLY A 171 28.35 6.65 -2.08
CA GLY A 171 27.91 7.81 -1.32
C GLY A 171 27.22 7.45 0.01
N ASP A 172 26.38 8.37 0.49
CA ASP A 172 25.59 8.19 1.72
C ASP A 172 24.26 7.44 1.49
N GLY A 173 23.94 7.12 0.24
CA GLY A 173 22.70 6.47 -0.16
C GLY A 173 21.54 7.42 -0.44
N SER A 174 21.78 8.73 -0.39
CA SER A 174 20.82 9.72 -0.93
C SER A 174 20.75 9.66 -2.46
N GLU A 175 19.72 10.26 -3.06
CA GLU A 175 19.61 10.31 -4.54
C GLU A 175 20.81 11.04 -5.17
N ALA A 176 21.35 12.05 -4.50
CA ALA A 176 22.49 12.84 -4.98
C ALA A 176 23.83 12.11 -4.84
N ALA A 177 23.93 11.14 -3.91
CA ALA A 177 25.12 10.37 -3.63
C ALA A 177 24.73 8.91 -3.32
N PRO A 178 24.31 8.13 -4.34
CA PRO A 178 23.82 6.78 -4.14
C PRO A 178 24.96 5.85 -3.67
N VAL A 179 24.59 4.75 -3.03
CA VAL A 179 25.53 3.66 -2.74
C VAL A 179 25.79 2.84 -4.00
N LYS A 180 26.93 2.17 -4.05
CA LYS A 180 27.31 1.37 -5.22
C LYS A 180 26.58 0.02 -5.29
N THR A 181 26.35 -0.61 -4.14
CA THR A 181 25.81 -1.98 -4.07
C THR A 181 24.64 -2.09 -3.09
N ILE A 182 23.70 -3.00 -3.37
CA ILE A 182 22.60 -3.31 -2.45
C ILE A 182 23.14 -3.93 -1.14
N ALA A 183 24.21 -4.72 -1.22
CA ALA A 183 24.80 -5.38 -0.05
C ALA A 183 25.24 -4.38 1.05
N GLU A 184 25.79 -3.23 0.66
CA GLU A 184 26.23 -2.16 1.59
C GLU A 184 25.07 -1.59 2.42
N ILE A 185 23.91 -1.37 1.80
CA ILE A 185 22.73 -0.83 2.50
C ILE A 185 21.92 -1.91 3.19
N LEU A 186 21.91 -3.12 2.64
CA LEU A 186 21.24 -4.24 3.27
C LEU A 186 21.83 -4.52 4.66
N ALA A 187 23.15 -4.41 4.84
CA ALA A 187 23.78 -4.54 6.15
C ALA A 187 23.26 -3.53 7.21
N GLN A 188 22.65 -2.42 6.79
CA GLN A 188 22.11 -1.38 7.67
C GLN A 188 20.65 -1.62 8.06
N VAL A 189 19.95 -2.54 7.38
CA VAL A 189 18.57 -2.92 7.70
C VAL A 189 18.61 -3.95 8.84
N PRO A 190 18.01 -3.67 10.01
CA PRO A 190 17.95 -4.64 11.10
C PRO A 190 17.06 -5.84 10.72
N SER A 191 17.22 -6.97 11.41
CA SER A 191 16.27 -8.08 11.33
C SER A 191 14.85 -7.60 11.66
N ASN A 192 13.84 -8.09 10.94
CA ASN A 192 12.45 -7.62 10.98
C ASN A 192 12.26 -6.12 10.63
N GLY A 193 13.29 -5.49 10.05
CA GLY A 193 13.24 -4.11 9.58
C GLY A 193 12.59 -3.99 8.20
N GLU A 194 12.05 -2.80 7.92
CA GLU A 194 11.54 -2.43 6.60
C GLU A 194 12.46 -1.42 5.92
N ALA A 195 12.60 -1.51 4.59
CA ALA A 195 13.43 -0.61 3.81
C ALA A 195 12.97 -0.49 2.36
N THR A 196 13.23 0.67 1.75
CA THR A 196 13.02 0.91 0.31
C THR A 196 14.35 1.17 -0.39
N PHE A 197 14.62 0.43 -1.46
CA PHE A 197 15.80 0.57 -2.31
C PHE A 197 15.38 1.03 -3.70
N TYR A 198 15.90 2.18 -4.13
CA TYR A 198 15.72 2.70 -5.49
C TYR A 198 16.95 2.36 -6.33
N LEU A 199 16.77 1.63 -7.43
CA LEU A 199 17.86 1.25 -8.33
C LEU A 199 17.94 2.21 -9.52
N GLY A 200 19.16 2.66 -9.84
CA GLY A 200 19.47 3.45 -11.03
C GLY A 200 19.04 2.75 -12.33
N SER A 201 18.90 3.52 -13.42
CA SER A 201 18.38 3.02 -14.70
C SER A 201 19.20 1.87 -15.28
N ASP A 202 20.52 1.92 -15.12
CA ASP A 202 21.46 0.96 -15.68
C ASP A 202 22.05 0.04 -14.59
N TYR A 203 21.34 -0.09 -13.47
CA TYR A 203 21.75 -0.97 -12.40
C TYR A 203 21.78 -2.42 -12.90
N SER A 204 22.93 -3.07 -12.77
CA SER A 204 23.11 -4.48 -13.09
C SER A 204 24.02 -5.10 -12.05
N GLN A 205 23.45 -5.96 -11.20
CA GLN A 205 24.21 -6.76 -10.25
C GLN A 205 24.23 -8.22 -10.72
N VAL A 206 25.40 -8.86 -10.68
CA VAL A 206 25.61 -10.25 -11.16
C VAL A 206 25.75 -11.27 -10.02
N GLU A 207 25.44 -10.86 -8.80
CA GLU A 207 25.54 -11.67 -7.60
C GLU A 207 24.14 -11.92 -7.02
N SER A 208 23.94 -13.11 -6.44
CA SER A 208 22.72 -13.45 -5.73
C SER A 208 22.50 -12.49 -4.56
N LEU A 209 21.38 -11.77 -4.57
CA LEU A 209 20.95 -10.94 -3.45
C LEU A 209 20.29 -11.82 -2.39
N GLU A 210 20.83 -11.84 -1.18
CA GLU A 210 20.32 -12.66 -0.08
C GLU A 210 19.54 -11.81 0.92
N ILE A 211 18.22 -12.01 1.04
CA ILE A 211 17.36 -11.31 2.01
C ILE A 211 16.88 -12.31 3.07
N ASN A 212 17.14 -12.02 4.34
CA ASN A 212 16.84 -12.92 5.45
C ASN A 212 16.46 -12.18 6.75
N GLY A 213 16.16 -12.96 7.79
CA GLY A 213 15.89 -12.46 9.14
C GLY A 213 14.63 -11.61 9.23
N GLY A 214 13.56 -12.01 8.56
CA GLY A 214 12.24 -11.36 8.59
C GLY A 214 12.19 -9.97 7.96
N ARG A 215 13.21 -9.56 7.21
CA ARG A 215 13.26 -8.23 6.60
C ARG A 215 12.20 -8.07 5.53
N THR A 216 11.61 -6.88 5.45
CA THR A 216 10.67 -6.50 4.40
C THR A 216 11.30 -5.41 3.52
N ILE A 217 11.67 -5.76 2.29
CA ILE A 217 12.42 -4.87 1.39
C ILE A 217 11.59 -4.55 0.15
N ALA A 218 11.36 -3.28 -0.13
CA ALA A 218 10.92 -2.85 -1.45
C ALA A 218 12.12 -2.54 -2.34
N ILE A 219 12.18 -3.10 -3.55
CA ILE A 219 13.22 -2.84 -4.55
C ILE A 219 12.52 -2.26 -5.78
N LEU A 220 12.83 -1.01 -6.11
CA LEU A 220 12.14 -0.24 -7.14
C LEU A 220 13.14 0.23 -8.18
N GLY A 221 12.98 -0.17 -9.44
CA GLY A 221 13.77 0.36 -10.55
C GLY A 221 13.31 1.77 -10.93
N LYS A 222 14.23 2.71 -11.14
CA LYS A 222 13.90 4.03 -11.75
C LYS A 222 13.37 3.88 -13.18
N SER A 223 13.69 2.76 -13.82
CA SER A 223 13.21 2.36 -15.16
C SER A 223 13.20 0.84 -15.27
N TYR A 224 12.47 0.31 -16.27
CA TYR A 224 12.36 -1.12 -16.58
C TYR A 224 13.69 -1.84 -16.95
N TYR A 225 14.84 -1.17 -16.82
CA TYR A 225 16.15 -1.69 -17.20
C TYR A 225 17.01 -2.13 -16.00
N ALA A 226 16.62 -1.78 -14.77
CA ALA A 226 17.33 -2.24 -13.58
C ALA A 226 17.22 -3.78 -13.49
N THR A 227 18.37 -4.44 -13.51
CA THR A 227 18.48 -5.90 -13.63
C THR A 227 19.19 -6.48 -12.40
N LEU A 228 18.58 -7.49 -11.79
CA LEU A 228 19.24 -8.38 -10.83
C LEU A 228 19.50 -9.71 -11.53
N ASP A 229 20.76 -10.11 -11.59
CA ASP A 229 21.22 -11.26 -12.35
C ASP A 229 21.97 -12.25 -11.46
N GLY A 230 21.46 -13.48 -11.38
CA GLY A 230 22.11 -14.58 -10.69
C GLY A 230 22.91 -15.41 -11.68
N PHE A 231 24.17 -15.03 -11.93
CA PHE A 231 25.00 -15.69 -12.95
C PHE A 231 25.25 -17.18 -12.65
N GLU A 232 25.51 -17.54 -11.38
CA GLU A 232 25.75 -18.93 -10.95
C GLU A 232 24.66 -19.47 -9.99
N GLY A 233 23.53 -18.77 -9.87
CA GLY A 233 22.49 -19.10 -8.90
C GLY A 233 21.24 -18.24 -9.10
N PRO A 234 20.32 -18.19 -8.12
CA PRO A 234 19.20 -17.28 -8.17
C PRO A 234 19.69 -15.82 -8.13
N ALA A 235 18.96 -14.90 -8.78
CA ALA A 235 19.22 -13.46 -8.61
C ALA A 235 18.81 -12.99 -7.21
N LEU A 236 17.76 -13.60 -6.65
CA LEU A 236 17.22 -13.28 -5.35
C LEU A 236 17.01 -14.55 -4.55
N ARG A 237 17.67 -14.65 -3.40
CA ARG A 237 17.45 -15.74 -2.44
C ARG A 237 16.84 -15.18 -1.15
N MET A 238 15.75 -15.78 -0.69
CA MET A 238 14.94 -15.28 0.42
C MET A 238 14.58 -16.39 1.39
N TRP A 239 14.73 -16.13 2.69
CA TRP A 239 14.38 -17.07 3.75
C TRP A 239 14.08 -16.37 5.08
N ASP A 240 13.73 -17.14 6.13
CA ASP A 240 13.36 -16.65 7.47
C ASP A 240 12.26 -15.59 7.45
N ASP A 241 11.13 -15.87 6.80
CA ASP A 241 9.97 -14.96 6.70
C ASP A 241 10.29 -13.62 6.01
N ALA A 242 11.37 -13.56 5.23
CA ALA A 242 11.69 -12.38 4.43
C ALA A 242 10.57 -12.05 3.42
N ALA A 243 10.33 -10.75 3.24
CA ALA A 243 9.40 -10.23 2.26
C ALA A 243 10.11 -9.27 1.29
N VAL A 244 9.85 -9.42 -0.01
CA VAL A 244 10.39 -8.53 -1.05
C VAL A 244 9.26 -8.06 -1.95
N TYR A 245 9.19 -6.74 -2.13
CA TYR A 245 8.29 -6.09 -3.08
C TYR A 245 9.11 -5.51 -4.22
N ALA A 246 8.94 -6.03 -5.43
CA ALA A 246 9.72 -5.63 -6.59
C ALA A 246 8.88 -4.80 -7.57
N ALA A 247 9.39 -3.69 -8.07
CA ALA A 247 8.74 -3.00 -9.18
C ALA A 247 9.71 -2.41 -10.20
N ASP A 248 9.30 -2.46 -11.48
CA ASP A 248 10.08 -1.93 -12.61
C ASP A 248 11.50 -2.55 -12.70
N LEU A 249 11.59 -3.85 -12.40
CA LEU A 249 12.83 -4.62 -12.40
C LEU A 249 12.79 -5.78 -13.40
N ARG A 250 13.97 -6.22 -13.82
CA ARG A 250 14.21 -7.48 -14.51
C ARG A 250 15.00 -8.42 -13.60
N LEU A 251 14.50 -9.64 -13.44
CA LEU A 251 15.20 -10.72 -12.72
C LEU A 251 15.68 -11.75 -13.74
N ARG A 252 16.96 -12.08 -13.71
CA ARG A 252 17.59 -13.03 -14.62
C ARG A 252 18.41 -14.06 -13.84
N SER A 253 18.45 -15.29 -14.33
CA SER A 253 19.40 -16.29 -13.86
C SER A 253 19.80 -17.20 -15.02
N ASP A 254 21.09 -17.54 -15.09
CA ASP A 254 21.63 -18.44 -16.10
C ASP A 254 21.49 -19.89 -15.63
N GLY A 255 20.44 -20.56 -16.09
CA GLY A 255 20.22 -21.99 -15.86
C GLY A 255 19.62 -22.38 -14.51
N ASN A 256 19.21 -21.41 -13.68
CA ASN A 256 18.46 -21.65 -12.45
C ASN A 256 17.18 -20.80 -12.39
N ASP A 257 16.39 -21.00 -11.34
CA ASP A 257 15.28 -20.11 -11.01
C ASP A 257 15.82 -18.75 -10.60
N ALA A 258 15.27 -17.66 -11.14
CA ALA A 258 15.71 -16.31 -10.79
C ALA A 258 15.42 -15.94 -9.32
N ILE A 259 14.49 -16.65 -8.67
CA ILE A 259 14.11 -16.45 -7.28
C ILE A 259 14.13 -17.81 -6.56
N ASP A 260 14.84 -17.88 -5.43
CA ASP A 260 14.87 -19.01 -4.51
C ASP A 260 14.23 -18.57 -3.18
N CYS A 261 13.06 -19.11 -2.85
CA CYS A 261 12.22 -18.68 -1.73
C CYS A 261 11.90 -19.83 -0.78
N GLN A 262 12.31 -19.71 0.49
CA GLN A 262 12.06 -20.71 1.53
C GLN A 262 11.36 -20.06 2.73
N GLY A 263 10.02 -20.17 2.78
CA GLY A 263 9.22 -19.50 3.81
C GLY A 263 9.31 -17.98 3.70
N CYS A 264 9.03 -17.44 2.52
CA CYS A 264 9.21 -16.04 2.20
C CYS A 264 8.00 -15.48 1.42
N THR A 265 7.92 -14.16 1.27
CA THR A 265 6.89 -13.49 0.45
C THR A 265 7.53 -12.65 -0.64
N PHE A 266 7.20 -12.93 -1.91
CA PHE A 266 7.63 -12.11 -3.04
C PHE A 266 6.42 -11.57 -3.80
N ILE A 267 6.33 -10.25 -3.96
CA ILE A 267 5.26 -9.59 -4.75
C ILE A 267 5.91 -8.66 -5.77
N ALA A 268 5.54 -8.79 -7.04
CA ALA A 268 6.04 -7.93 -8.10
C ALA A 268 4.94 -7.06 -8.72
N GLN A 269 5.22 -5.78 -8.92
CA GLN A 269 4.38 -4.83 -9.67
C GLN A 269 5.12 -4.37 -10.92
N ARG A 270 4.47 -4.33 -12.09
CA ARG A 270 5.09 -3.84 -13.35
C ARG A 270 6.45 -4.48 -13.69
N ALA A 271 6.66 -5.77 -13.42
CA ALA A 271 7.91 -6.44 -13.80
C ALA A 271 8.02 -6.54 -15.33
N GLY A 272 9.12 -6.01 -15.91
CA GLY A 272 9.32 -5.93 -17.35
C GLY A 272 9.45 -7.29 -18.04
N SER A 273 9.94 -8.29 -17.30
CA SER A 273 9.95 -9.72 -17.65
C SER A 273 10.67 -10.47 -16.52
N VAL A 274 10.10 -11.55 -15.99
CA VAL A 274 10.84 -12.54 -15.22
C VAL A 274 11.25 -13.63 -16.21
N GLU A 275 12.51 -13.62 -16.63
CA GLU A 275 13.03 -14.61 -17.59
C GLU A 275 13.53 -15.83 -16.80
N THR A 276 12.64 -16.78 -16.50
CA THR A 276 13.06 -18.10 -16.03
C THR A 276 13.33 -18.99 -17.25
N SER A 277 14.57 -19.42 -17.42
CA SER A 277 14.97 -20.25 -18.58
C SER A 277 14.44 -21.68 -18.50
N VAL A 278 13.84 -22.07 -17.38
CA VAL A 278 13.27 -23.41 -17.17
C VAL A 278 12.05 -23.30 -16.26
N MET A 279 10.88 -23.76 -16.71
CA MET A 279 9.95 -24.54 -15.88
C MET A 279 8.83 -25.12 -16.74
N PRO A 280 8.55 -26.41 -16.57
CA PRO A 280 7.25 -26.84 -16.12
C PRO A 280 7.41 -27.40 -14.71
N TRP A 281 6.70 -26.85 -13.71
CA TRP A 281 6.09 -27.53 -12.55
C TRP A 281 5.58 -26.52 -11.47
N PRO A 282 4.68 -26.91 -10.56
CA PRO A 282 3.46 -26.16 -10.27
C PRO A 282 3.47 -25.29 -8.99
N CYS A 283 4.63 -24.92 -8.43
CA CYS A 283 4.66 -24.08 -7.22
C CYS A 283 4.25 -22.62 -7.47
N CYS A 284 4.07 -22.21 -8.73
CA CYS A 284 3.48 -20.94 -9.13
C CYS A 284 2.13 -21.16 -9.83
N THR A 285 1.13 -21.75 -9.17
CA THR A 285 -0.27 -21.76 -9.68
C THR A 285 -0.93 -20.39 -9.51
N GLY A 286 -0.34 -19.39 -10.15
CA GLY A 286 -0.82 -18.02 -10.22
C GLY A 286 -0.22 -17.32 -11.43
N TRP A 287 -0.61 -17.82 -12.61
CA TRP A 287 -0.51 -17.16 -13.91
C TRP A 287 0.71 -16.24 -14.13
N CYS A 288 1.88 -16.81 -14.40
CA CYS A 288 2.83 -16.18 -15.31
C CYS A 288 2.19 -16.18 -16.71
N GLY A 289 1.39 -15.15 -17.00
CA GLY A 289 0.87 -14.89 -18.33
C GLY A 289 2.05 -14.58 -19.25
N SER A 290 2.50 -15.59 -20.01
CA SER A 290 3.35 -15.41 -21.16
C SER A 290 2.57 -14.63 -22.23
N THR A 291 2.61 -13.29 -22.20
CA THR A 291 2.30 -12.50 -23.40
C THR A 291 3.53 -12.54 -24.29
N ALA A 292 3.52 -13.52 -25.20
CA ALA A 292 4.31 -13.48 -26.40
C ALA A 292 3.91 -12.25 -27.24
N ARG A 293 4.90 -11.38 -27.49
CA ARG A 293 5.09 -10.43 -28.60
C ARG A 293 3.95 -9.49 -29.03
N ALA A 294 4.34 -8.24 -29.25
CA ALA A 294 4.48 -7.72 -30.61
C ALA A 294 5.94 -7.30 -30.83
#